data_AF-S4W5I6-F1
#
_entry.id   AF-S4W5I6-F1
#
_cell.length_a   1.000
_cell.length_b   1.000
_cell.length_c   1.000
_cell.angle_alpha   90.00
_cell.angle_beta   90.00
_cell.angle_gamma   90.00
#
_symmetry.space_group_name_H-M   'P 1'
#
loop_
_entity.id
_entity.type
_entity.pdbx_description
1 polymer ?
#
loop_
_entity_poly.entity_id
_entity_poly.type
_entity_poly.pdbx_seq_one_letter_code
_entity_poly.pdbx_strand_id
1 'polypeptide(L)'
;MSRYIEISRLRKPFDVVTNWVHYPIATYLCTLLSFTGITPNQITFLAIISEMSAVFFILTDFESNLILIVALLQFGWIFDLMDGMMARFKKMGFYHPEKPSLKGYYLDAVSDHVLKFIIIGALGYQLSRSHEFGWEIGMLVLIIHGITQTEHTLRAMISKQKSGNQDSNNMSSLTGQMALLMNNIYLFYLVFIPMNRIDLLLISFAAFELLLLVKRMIAFWINEP
;
A
#
# COMPACT_ATOMS: atom_id res chain seq x y z
N MET A 1 -0.49 14.79 -24.88
CA MET A 1 -0.32 13.33 -25.10
C MET A 1 1.11 12.84 -24.84
N SER A 2 2.18 13.52 -25.29
CA SER A 2 3.58 13.07 -25.10
C SER A 2 3.98 12.73 -23.65
N ARG A 3 3.76 13.64 -22.69
CA ARG A 3 4.11 13.43 -21.27
C ARG A 3 3.35 12.29 -20.57
N TYR A 4 2.09 12.06 -20.95
CA TYR A 4 1.32 10.94 -20.39
C TYR A 4 2.00 9.61 -20.72
N ILE A 5 2.45 9.46 -21.98
CA ILE A 5 3.15 8.26 -22.44
C ILE A 5 4.48 8.11 -21.67
N GLU A 6 5.25 9.20 -21.51
CA GLU A 6 6.49 9.17 -20.73
C GLU A 6 6.26 8.73 -19.28
N ILE A 7 5.30 9.34 -18.58
CA ILE A 7 5.01 9.00 -17.17
C ILE A 7 4.45 7.59 -17.06
N SER A 8 3.62 7.14 -18.02
CA SER A 8 3.06 5.79 -18.00
C SER A 8 4.14 4.69 -18.06
N ARG A 9 5.29 4.96 -18.68
CA ARG A 9 6.44 4.05 -18.72
C ARG A 9 7.17 3.95 -17.38
N LEU A 10 6.92 4.87 -16.46
CA LEU A 10 7.53 4.90 -15.12
C LEU A 10 6.70 4.19 -14.06
N ARG A 11 5.61 3.52 -14.44
CA ARG A 11 4.82 2.67 -13.54
C ARG A 11 5.64 1.43 -13.15
N LYS A 12 5.52 0.99 -11.91
CA LYS A 12 6.08 -0.30 -11.48
C LYS A 12 5.03 -1.38 -11.69
N PRO A 13 5.39 -2.62 -12.07
CA PRO A 13 4.42 -3.70 -12.15
C PRO A 13 3.86 -3.97 -10.75
N PHE A 14 2.53 -3.94 -10.64
CA PHE A 14 1.81 -4.26 -9.40
C PHE A 14 0.65 -5.23 -9.67
N ASP A 15 -0.39 -5.26 -8.83
CA ASP A 15 -1.58 -6.06 -9.08
C ASP A 15 -2.41 -5.55 -10.28
N VAL A 16 -3.32 -6.40 -10.77
CA VAL A 16 -4.13 -6.13 -11.97
C VAL A 16 -5.02 -4.91 -11.80
N VAL A 17 -5.66 -4.73 -10.64
CA VAL A 17 -6.56 -3.61 -10.37
C VAL A 17 -5.77 -2.31 -10.37
N THR A 18 -4.62 -2.30 -9.69
CA THR A 18 -3.73 -1.13 -9.66
C THR A 18 -3.24 -0.76 -11.06
N ASN A 19 -2.83 -1.75 -11.84
CA ASN A 19 -2.36 -1.55 -13.21
C ASN A 19 -3.44 -0.98 -14.15
N TRP A 20 -4.68 -1.42 -13.99
CA TRP A 20 -5.76 -1.10 -14.93
C TRP A 20 -6.66 0.05 -14.49
N VAL A 21 -6.75 0.32 -13.18
CA VAL A 21 -7.65 1.33 -12.60
C VAL A 21 -6.86 2.48 -12.00
N HIS A 22 -6.05 2.22 -10.97
CA HIS A 22 -5.39 3.28 -10.20
C HIS A 22 -4.26 3.96 -10.98
N TYR A 23 -3.41 3.19 -11.67
CA TYR A 23 -2.29 3.74 -12.42
C TYR A 23 -2.72 4.68 -13.56
N PRO A 24 -3.75 4.39 -14.37
CA PRO A 24 -4.26 5.34 -15.35
C PRO A 24 -4.69 6.68 -14.73
N ILE A 25 -5.40 6.65 -13.60
CA ILE A 25 -5.84 7.83 -12.86
C ILE A 25 -4.62 8.59 -12.31
N ALA A 26 -3.73 7.89 -11.61
CA ALA A 26 -2.51 8.44 -11.04
C ALA A 26 -1.60 9.05 -12.13
N THR A 27 -1.49 8.41 -13.30
CA THR A 27 -0.70 8.93 -14.43
C THR A 27 -1.31 10.20 -15.01
N TYR A 28 -2.64 10.25 -15.12
CA TYR A 28 -3.34 11.43 -15.58
C TYR A 28 -3.10 12.62 -14.63
N LEU A 29 -3.26 12.40 -13.32
CA LEU A 29 -3.00 13.41 -12.29
C LEU A 29 -1.52 13.83 -12.26
N CYS A 30 -0.59 12.87 -12.31
CA CYS A 30 0.84 13.17 -12.45
C CYS A 30 1.14 14.00 -13.70
N THR A 31 0.49 13.72 -14.84
CA THR A 31 0.68 14.49 -16.07
C THR A 31 0.28 15.94 -15.86
N LEU A 32 -0.85 16.19 -15.18
CA LEU A 32 -1.31 17.54 -14.85
C LEU A 32 -0.34 18.25 -13.89
N LEU A 33 0.07 17.57 -12.81
CA LEU A 33 1.02 18.13 -11.83
C LEU A 33 2.47 18.24 -12.36
N SER A 34 2.80 17.55 -13.46
CA SER A 34 4.14 17.60 -14.04
C SER A 34 4.51 19.00 -14.58
N PHE A 35 3.51 19.84 -14.84
CA PHE A 35 3.69 21.22 -15.29
C PHE A 35 3.90 22.20 -14.13
N THR A 36 3.68 21.76 -12.89
CA THR A 36 3.80 22.61 -11.70
C THR A 36 5.11 22.36 -10.95
N GLY A 37 5.43 23.25 -10.00
CA GLY A 37 6.55 23.10 -9.08
C GLY A 37 6.35 22.06 -7.98
N ILE A 38 5.24 21.32 -7.96
CA ILE A 38 4.93 20.35 -6.89
C ILE A 38 5.97 19.24 -6.85
N THR A 39 6.52 19.00 -5.67
CA THR A 39 7.57 18.01 -5.39
C THR A 39 6.95 16.65 -5.02
N PRO A 40 7.67 15.53 -5.22
CA PRO A 40 7.20 14.21 -4.78
C PRO A 40 6.82 14.16 -3.30
N ASN A 41 7.67 14.71 -2.42
CA ASN A 41 7.40 14.72 -0.98
C ASN A 41 6.10 15.46 -0.62
N GLN A 42 5.72 16.51 -1.36
CA GLN A 42 4.43 17.19 -1.15
C GLN A 42 3.25 16.29 -1.51
N ILE A 43 3.40 15.42 -2.51
CA ILE A 43 2.40 14.41 -2.86
C ILE A 43 2.33 13.35 -1.76
N THR A 44 3.47 12.89 -1.22
CA THR A 44 3.51 11.97 -0.05
C THR A 44 2.77 12.58 1.14
N PHE A 45 2.98 13.87 1.45
CA PHE A 45 2.23 14.55 2.51
C PHE A 45 0.73 14.62 2.23
N LEU A 46 0.33 14.77 0.97
CA LEU A 46 -1.08 14.75 0.60
C LEU A 46 -1.70 13.36 0.79
N ALA A 47 -0.94 12.30 0.50
CA ALA A 47 -1.33 10.92 0.80
C ALA A 47 -1.57 10.73 2.31
N ILE A 48 -0.59 11.14 3.13
CA ILE A 48 -0.68 11.09 4.60
C ILE A 48 -1.91 11.85 5.10
N ILE A 49 -2.13 13.09 4.65
CA ILE A 49 -3.28 13.90 5.07
C ILE A 49 -4.61 13.23 4.68
N SER A 50 -4.69 12.66 3.48
CA SER A 50 -5.88 11.95 3.01
C SER A 50 -6.21 10.77 3.93
N GLU A 51 -5.23 9.91 4.20
CA GLU A 51 -5.42 8.72 5.03
C GLU A 51 -5.68 9.07 6.50
N MET A 52 -4.97 10.06 7.05
CA MET A 52 -5.22 10.52 8.43
C MET A 52 -6.61 11.17 8.57
N SER A 53 -7.11 11.82 7.53
CA SER A 53 -8.50 12.31 7.51
C SER A 53 -9.50 11.15 7.52
N ALA A 54 -9.21 10.07 6.78
CA ALA A 54 -10.03 8.86 6.84
C ALA A 54 -10.03 8.25 8.25
N VAL A 55 -8.87 8.16 8.90
CA VAL A 55 -8.74 7.69 10.29
C VAL A 55 -9.58 8.56 11.25
N PHE A 56 -9.55 9.87 11.09
CA PHE A 56 -10.38 10.77 11.89
C PHE A 56 -11.88 10.43 11.77
N PHE A 57 -12.39 10.22 10.54
CA PHE A 57 -13.78 9.84 10.32
C PHE A 57 -14.09 8.43 10.82
N ILE A 58 -13.14 7.48 10.72
CA ILE A 58 -13.29 6.14 11.29
C ILE A 58 -13.52 6.20 12.80
N LEU A 59 -12.81 7.07 13.52
CA LEU A 59 -12.88 7.16 14.98
C LEU A 59 -14.06 7.98 15.52
N THR A 60 -14.58 8.91 14.70
CA THR A 60 -15.60 9.89 15.16
C THR A 60 -17.00 9.57 14.69
N ASP A 61 -17.19 9.25 13.40
CA ASP A 61 -18.50 9.09 12.79
C ASP A 61 -18.43 8.12 11.60
N PHE A 62 -18.12 6.86 11.89
CA PHE A 62 -17.85 5.85 10.87
C PHE A 62 -19.05 5.61 9.95
N GLU A 63 -20.22 5.30 10.50
CA GLU A 63 -21.39 4.86 9.74
C GLU A 63 -21.94 5.93 8.80
N SER A 64 -21.88 7.20 9.21
CA SER A 64 -22.34 8.32 8.38
C SER A 64 -21.36 8.66 7.24
N ASN A 65 -20.09 8.28 7.37
CA ASN A 65 -19.01 8.70 6.48
C ASN A 65 -18.36 7.55 5.69
N LEU A 66 -18.99 6.38 5.59
CA LEU A 66 -18.40 5.19 4.94
C LEU A 66 -17.83 5.49 3.54
N ILE A 67 -18.61 6.17 2.69
CA ILE A 67 -18.20 6.51 1.31
C ILE A 67 -17.02 7.50 1.32
N LEU A 68 -17.06 8.49 2.21
CA LEU A 68 -16.00 9.49 2.33
C LEU A 68 -14.70 8.87 2.84
N ILE A 69 -14.78 7.98 3.83
CA ILE A 69 -13.65 7.21 4.35
C ILE A 69 -12.99 6.43 3.21
N VAL A 70 -13.78 5.68 2.44
CA VAL A 70 -13.23 4.93 1.29
C VAL A 70 -12.63 5.86 0.26
N ALA A 71 -13.29 6.95 -0.11
CA ALA A 71 -12.76 7.91 -1.07
C ALA A 71 -11.39 8.44 -0.62
N LEU A 72 -11.26 8.84 0.65
CA LEU A 72 -10.01 9.32 1.24
C LEU A 72 -8.91 8.26 1.24
N LEU A 73 -9.23 7.01 1.58
CA LEU A 73 -8.26 5.90 1.52
C LEU A 73 -7.83 5.59 0.08
N GLN A 74 -8.75 5.61 -0.89
CA GLN A 74 -8.42 5.43 -2.30
C GLN A 74 -7.59 6.59 -2.85
N PHE A 75 -7.87 7.84 -2.45
CA PHE A 75 -7.05 8.98 -2.82
C PHE A 75 -5.65 8.92 -2.21
N GLY A 76 -5.54 8.52 -0.93
CA GLY A 76 -4.26 8.27 -0.28
C GLY A 76 -3.38 7.32 -1.10
N TRP A 77 -3.97 6.20 -1.49
CA TRP A 77 -3.30 5.22 -2.34
C TRP A 77 -2.94 5.74 -3.74
N ILE A 78 -3.81 6.51 -4.38
CA ILE A 78 -3.48 7.14 -5.68
C ILE A 78 -2.30 8.10 -5.53
N PHE A 79 -2.25 8.88 -4.44
CA PHE A 79 -1.15 9.82 -4.19
C PHE A 79 0.17 9.10 -3.90
N ASP A 80 0.15 7.99 -3.17
CA ASP A 80 1.30 7.10 -2.98
C ASP A 80 1.86 6.59 -4.31
N LEU A 81 1.00 6.15 -5.24
CA LEU A 81 1.47 5.79 -6.59
C LEU A 81 2.06 6.99 -7.35
N MET A 82 1.49 8.17 -7.15
CA MET A 82 1.89 9.40 -7.84
C MET A 82 3.25 9.91 -7.40
N ASP A 83 3.61 9.83 -6.12
CA ASP A 83 4.86 10.41 -5.63
C ASP A 83 6.09 9.71 -6.25
N GLY A 84 6.04 8.38 -6.36
CA GLY A 84 7.12 7.59 -6.93
C GLY A 84 7.22 7.80 -8.43
N MET A 85 6.08 7.90 -9.12
CA MET A 85 6.05 8.26 -10.55
C MET A 85 6.62 9.66 -10.78
N MET A 86 6.25 10.63 -9.95
CA MET A 86 6.73 12.00 -10.04
C MET A 86 8.22 12.11 -9.73
N ALA A 87 8.73 11.37 -8.73
CA ALA A 87 10.14 11.33 -8.38
C ALA A 87 11.00 10.79 -9.52
N ARG A 88 10.54 9.73 -10.19
CA ARG A 88 11.21 9.16 -11.38
C ARG A 88 11.14 10.12 -12.57
N PHE A 89 9.98 10.74 -12.81
CA PHE A 89 9.78 11.63 -13.95
C PHE A 89 10.64 12.91 -13.84
N LYS A 90 10.60 13.57 -12.69
CA LYS A 90 11.38 14.80 -12.44
C LYS A 90 12.84 14.54 -12.09
N LYS A 91 13.27 13.27 -11.98
CA LYS A 91 14.60 12.86 -11.50
C LYS A 91 14.97 13.57 -10.19
N MET A 92 14.07 13.50 -9.21
CA MET A 92 14.22 14.15 -7.90
C MET A 92 14.49 13.13 -6.79
N GLY A 93 15.05 13.60 -5.67
CA GLY A 93 15.31 12.78 -4.49
C GLY A 93 16.32 11.68 -4.79
N PHE A 94 15.94 10.42 -4.59
CA PHE A 94 16.79 9.26 -4.84
C PHE A 94 17.21 9.14 -6.31
N TYR A 95 16.37 9.62 -7.24
CA TYR A 95 16.61 9.54 -8.69
C TYR A 95 17.38 10.74 -9.25
N HIS A 96 17.88 11.65 -8.40
CA HIS A 96 18.66 12.80 -8.86
C HIS A 96 20.01 12.33 -9.44
N PRO A 97 20.40 12.77 -10.66
CA PRO A 97 21.59 12.25 -11.34
C PRO A 97 22.90 12.51 -10.57
N GLU A 98 23.05 13.71 -10.02
CA GLU A 98 24.31 14.12 -9.37
C GLU A 98 24.28 14.11 -7.83
N LYS A 99 23.11 14.29 -7.22
CA LYS A 99 22.93 14.48 -5.78
C LYS A 99 21.75 13.66 -5.26
N PRO A 100 21.83 12.32 -5.32
CA PRO A 100 20.76 11.46 -4.83
C PRO A 100 20.52 11.68 -3.33
N SER A 101 19.25 11.72 -2.93
CA SER A 101 18.85 11.88 -1.54
C SER A 101 17.84 10.82 -1.12
N LEU A 102 18.11 10.15 0.00
CA LEU A 102 17.26 9.09 0.56
C LEU A 102 16.07 9.62 1.38
N LYS A 103 16.01 10.93 1.65
CA LYS A 103 15.00 11.51 2.56
C LYS A 103 13.56 11.25 2.12
N GLY A 104 13.25 11.48 0.85
CA GLY A 104 11.91 11.25 0.30
C GLY A 104 11.55 9.77 0.27
N TYR A 105 12.49 8.92 -0.16
CA TYR A 105 12.31 7.47 -0.19
C TYR A 105 12.07 6.88 1.21
N TYR A 106 12.78 7.39 2.22
CA TYR A 106 12.58 7.01 3.61
C TYR A 106 11.20 7.46 4.12
N LEU A 107 10.81 8.71 3.84
CA LEU A 107 9.52 9.24 4.26
C LEU A 107 8.36 8.41 3.71
N ASP A 108 8.36 8.19 2.39
CA ASP A 108 7.39 7.35 1.66
C ASP A 108 7.27 5.95 2.27
N ALA A 109 8.39 5.24 2.37
CA ALA A 109 8.43 3.89 2.94
C ALA A 109 7.91 3.84 4.39
N VAL A 110 8.29 4.80 5.23
CA VAL A 110 7.82 4.83 6.62
C VAL A 110 6.34 5.16 6.70
N SER A 111 5.86 6.15 5.93
CA SER A 111 4.45 6.54 5.95
C SER A 111 3.54 5.40 5.53
N ASP A 112 3.87 4.67 4.46
CA ASP A 112 3.05 3.56 3.95
C ASP A 112 2.87 2.47 5.02
N HIS A 113 3.92 2.14 5.77
CA HIS A 113 3.83 1.12 6.82
C HIS A 113 3.07 1.64 8.03
N VAL A 114 3.41 2.84 8.52
CA VAL A 114 2.81 3.41 9.73
C VAL A 114 1.32 3.63 9.53
N LEU A 115 0.89 4.16 8.39
CA LEU A 115 -0.52 4.44 8.12
C LEU A 115 -1.35 3.15 8.08
N LYS A 116 -0.83 2.05 7.51
CA LYS A 116 -1.52 0.75 7.54
C LYS A 116 -1.79 0.29 8.97
N PHE A 117 -0.80 0.37 9.87
CA PHE A 117 -1.00 0.05 11.28
C PHE A 117 -2.04 0.96 11.94
N ILE A 118 -1.99 2.27 11.67
CA ILE A 118 -2.93 3.24 12.23
C ILE A 118 -4.36 2.93 11.75
N ILE A 119 -4.56 2.67 10.46
CA ILE A 119 -5.89 2.40 9.89
C ILE A 119 -6.44 1.08 10.41
N ILE A 120 -5.64 0.00 10.42
CA ILE A 120 -6.07 -1.29 11.00
C ILE A 120 -6.42 -1.12 12.47
N GLY A 121 -5.61 -0.39 13.24
CA GLY A 121 -5.88 -0.09 14.65
C GLY A 121 -7.16 0.72 14.86
N ALA A 122 -7.40 1.73 14.02
CA ALA A 122 -8.62 2.54 14.06
C ALA A 122 -9.87 1.72 13.71
N LEU A 123 -9.79 0.85 12.69
CA LEU A 123 -10.86 -0.06 12.33
C LEU A 123 -11.12 -1.11 13.43
N GLY A 124 -10.07 -1.66 14.05
CA GLY A 124 -10.19 -2.56 15.18
C GLY A 124 -10.84 -1.90 16.40
N TYR A 125 -10.46 -0.66 16.72
CA TYR A 125 -11.12 0.14 17.75
C TYR A 125 -12.58 0.43 17.41
N GLN A 126 -12.89 0.76 16.15
CA GLN A 126 -14.26 0.99 15.75
C GLN A 126 -15.10 -0.29 15.85
N LEU A 127 -14.53 -1.45 15.53
CA LEU A 127 -15.18 -2.75 15.70
C LEU A 127 -15.41 -3.11 17.16
N SER A 128 -14.50 -2.75 18.07
CA SER A 128 -14.67 -3.02 19.51
C SER A 128 -15.81 -2.25 20.15
N ARG A 129 -16.26 -1.15 19.52
CA ARG A 129 -17.43 -0.40 19.97
C ARG A 129 -18.76 -1.08 19.62
N SER A 130 -18.79 -1.90 18.58
CA SER A 130 -20.01 -2.53 18.07
C SER A 130 -20.07 -4.04 18.29
N HIS A 131 -18.93 -4.71 18.45
CA HIS A 131 -18.82 -6.16 18.56
C HIS A 131 -18.06 -6.58 19.82
N GLU A 132 -18.56 -7.58 20.54
CA GLU A 132 -17.98 -8.07 21.80
C GLU A 132 -16.50 -8.45 21.65
N PHE A 133 -16.17 -9.22 20.61
CA PHE A 133 -14.79 -9.64 20.30
C PHE A 133 -14.02 -8.67 19.40
N GLY A 134 -14.51 -7.44 19.21
CA GLY A 134 -13.93 -6.52 18.22
C GLY A 134 -12.50 -6.13 18.53
N TRP A 135 -12.15 -5.99 19.82
CA TRP A 135 -10.81 -5.66 20.27
C TRP A 135 -9.83 -6.81 19.99
N GLU A 136 -10.22 -8.04 20.32
CA GLU A 136 -9.44 -9.25 20.11
C GLU A 136 -9.16 -9.46 18.63
N ILE A 137 -10.19 -9.29 17.78
CA ILE A 137 -10.05 -9.37 16.32
C ILE A 137 -9.05 -8.31 15.84
N GLY A 138 -9.24 -7.04 16.21
CA GLY A 138 -8.36 -5.95 15.80
C GLY A 138 -6.90 -6.17 16.20
N MET A 139 -6.67 -6.60 17.45
CA MET A 139 -5.33 -6.90 17.96
C MET A 139 -4.69 -8.09 17.25
N LEU A 140 -5.46 -9.16 16.99
CA LEU A 140 -4.97 -10.32 16.26
C LEU A 140 -4.54 -9.94 14.83
N VAL A 141 -5.31 -9.10 14.14
CA VAL A 141 -4.94 -8.61 12.81
C VAL A 141 -3.66 -7.78 12.85
N LEU A 142 -3.52 -6.86 13.81
CA LEU A 142 -2.29 -6.07 13.97
C LEU A 142 -1.06 -6.96 14.19
N ILE A 143 -1.19 -8.02 15.00
CA ILE A 143 -0.10 -8.97 15.24
C ILE A 143 0.25 -9.73 13.97
N ILE A 144 -0.74 -10.26 13.26
CA ILE A 144 -0.51 -10.99 11.99
C ILE A 144 0.13 -10.07 10.95
N HIS A 145 -0.35 -8.84 10.81
CA HIS A 145 0.22 -7.85 9.91
C HIS A 145 1.68 -7.54 10.27
N GLY A 146 1.95 -7.32 11.56
CA GLY A 146 3.31 -7.10 12.06
C GLY A 146 4.25 -8.26 11.78
N ILE A 147 3.83 -9.51 12.02
CA ILE A 147 4.62 -10.70 11.72
C ILE A 147 4.85 -10.83 10.21
N THR A 148 3.82 -10.61 9.40
CA THR A 148 3.87 -10.73 7.94
C THR A 148 4.82 -9.69 7.34
N GLN A 149 4.79 -8.46 7.85
CA GLN A 149 5.64 -7.37 7.38
C GLN A 149 7.09 -7.50 7.84
N THR A 150 7.31 -7.94 9.09
CA THR A 150 8.66 -8.22 9.60
C THR A 150 9.30 -9.38 8.83
N GLU A 151 8.56 -10.44 8.54
CA GLU A 151 9.05 -11.55 7.72
C GLU A 151 9.42 -11.09 6.31
N HIS A 152 8.55 -10.32 5.65
CA HIS A 152 8.79 -9.81 4.30
C HIS A 152 10.04 -8.92 4.24
N THR A 153 10.21 -8.02 5.22
CA THR A 153 11.39 -7.12 5.29
C THR A 153 12.68 -7.88 5.60
N LEU A 154 12.67 -8.82 6.54
CA LEU A 154 13.82 -9.68 6.84
C LEU A 154 14.25 -10.50 5.63
N ARG A 155 13.30 -11.13 4.94
CA ARG A 155 13.57 -11.90 3.73
C ARG A 155 14.20 -11.04 2.65
N ALA A 156 13.67 -9.83 2.42
CA ALA A 156 14.21 -8.91 1.43
C ALA A 156 15.65 -8.48 1.75
N MET A 157 15.99 -8.32 3.04
CA MET A 157 17.37 -8.04 3.46
C MET A 157 18.30 -9.23 3.24
N ILE A 158 17.87 -10.44 3.60
CA ILE A 158 18.65 -11.68 3.40
C ILE A 158 18.88 -11.94 1.91
N SER A 159 17.85 -11.84 1.08
CA SER A 159 17.96 -12.09 -0.36
C SER A 159 18.87 -11.07 -1.06
N LYS A 160 18.79 -9.80 -0.67
CA LYS A 160 19.67 -8.73 -1.18
C LYS A 160 21.13 -8.92 -0.76
N GLN A 161 21.39 -9.54 0.40
CA GLN A 161 22.74 -9.89 0.83
C GLN A 161 23.30 -11.08 0.04
N LYS A 162 22.46 -12.07 -0.29
CA LYS A 162 22.84 -13.30 -1.01
C LYS A 162 22.97 -13.11 -2.51
N SER A 163 22.08 -12.32 -3.12
CA SER A 163 22.07 -12.03 -4.55
C SER A 163 22.77 -10.69 -4.82
N GLY A 164 23.97 -10.75 -5.39
CA GLY A 164 24.50 -9.62 -6.13
C GLY A 164 23.60 -9.33 -7.33
N ASN A 165 22.66 -8.40 -7.16
CA ASN A 165 21.85 -7.74 -8.19
C ASN A 165 21.36 -8.64 -9.36
N GLN A 166 20.85 -9.84 -9.08
CA GLN A 166 20.10 -10.62 -10.05
C GLN A 166 18.61 -10.61 -9.68
N ASP A 167 17.87 -9.73 -10.37
CA ASP A 167 16.42 -9.71 -10.39
C ASP A 167 15.89 -10.96 -11.11
N SER A 168 15.30 -11.88 -10.35
CA SER A 168 14.57 -13.00 -10.93
C SER A 168 13.16 -12.55 -11.31
N ASN A 169 13.05 -12.06 -12.54
CA ASN A 169 11.78 -11.95 -13.25
C ASN A 169 11.20 -13.34 -13.48
N ASN A 170 10.14 -13.69 -12.75
CA ASN A 170 9.08 -14.56 -13.25
C ASN A 170 7.85 -14.46 -12.33
N MET A 171 7.12 -13.35 -12.44
CA MET A 171 5.77 -13.23 -11.86
C MET A 171 4.73 -13.21 -12.98
N SER A 172 4.68 -14.26 -13.79
CA SER A 172 3.66 -14.47 -14.84
C SER A 172 2.62 -15.54 -14.47
N SER A 173 2.73 -16.17 -13.30
CA SER A 173 1.75 -17.15 -12.86
C SER A 173 0.51 -16.47 -12.27
N LEU A 174 -0.66 -17.00 -12.61
CA LEU A 174 -1.97 -16.56 -12.09
C LEU A 174 -2.00 -16.54 -10.55
N THR A 175 -1.26 -17.45 -9.91
CA THR A 175 -1.09 -17.52 -8.45
C THR A 175 -0.27 -16.37 -7.86
N GLY A 176 0.62 -15.75 -8.65
CA GLY A 176 1.37 -14.55 -8.27
C GLY A 176 0.52 -13.29 -8.33
N GLN A 177 -0.27 -13.13 -9.39
CA GLN A 177 -1.20 -11.99 -9.53
C GLN A 177 -2.29 -12.00 -8.46
N MET A 178 -2.86 -13.18 -8.15
CA MET A 178 -3.81 -13.32 -7.05
C MET A 178 -3.18 -12.98 -5.70
N ALA A 179 -1.93 -13.39 -5.45
CA ALA A 179 -1.22 -13.05 -4.22
C ALA A 179 -1.03 -11.53 -4.08
N LEU A 180 -0.70 -10.82 -5.17
CA LEU A 180 -0.56 -9.37 -5.17
C LEU A 180 -1.89 -8.66 -4.88
N LEU A 181 -3.00 -9.14 -5.45
CA LEU A 181 -4.34 -8.60 -5.17
C LEU A 181 -4.72 -8.79 -3.70
N MET A 182 -4.53 -9.99 -3.15
CA MET A 182 -4.90 -10.29 -1.76
C MET A 182 -4.03 -9.56 -0.74
N ASN A 183 -2.81 -9.19 -1.10
CA ASN A 183 -1.92 -8.40 -0.24
C ASN A 183 -2.27 -6.90 -0.24
N ASN A 184 -3.20 -6.46 -1.10
CA ASN A 184 -3.53 -5.06 -1.26
C ASN A 184 -4.75 -4.68 -0.40
N ILE A 185 -4.48 -4.19 0.80
CA ILE A 185 -5.51 -3.85 1.79
C ILE A 185 -6.49 -2.76 1.31
N TYR A 186 -6.07 -1.88 0.40
CA TYR A 186 -6.96 -0.83 -0.13
C TYR A 186 -8.15 -1.40 -0.93
N LEU A 187 -8.01 -2.61 -1.50
CA LEU A 187 -9.13 -3.30 -2.14
C LEU A 187 -10.14 -3.81 -1.10
N PHE A 188 -9.67 -4.23 0.07
CA PHE A 188 -10.54 -4.63 1.18
C PHE A 188 -11.30 -3.43 1.72
N TYR A 189 -10.62 -2.28 1.87
CA TYR A 189 -11.27 -1.02 2.27
C TYR A 189 -12.39 -0.64 1.29
N LEU A 190 -12.14 -0.73 -0.01
CA LEU A 190 -13.10 -0.40 -1.06
C LEU A 190 -14.38 -1.22 -0.98
N VAL A 191 -14.28 -2.50 -0.61
CA VAL A 191 -15.41 -3.44 -0.61
C VAL A 191 -16.14 -3.45 0.73
N PHE A 192 -15.41 -3.60 1.83
CA PHE A 192 -16.02 -3.94 3.12
C PHE A 192 -16.44 -2.73 3.96
N ILE A 193 -15.78 -1.57 3.81
CA ILE A 193 -16.18 -0.36 4.53
C ILE A 193 -17.57 0.12 4.07
N PRO A 194 -17.90 0.23 2.77
CA PRO A 194 -19.23 0.65 2.33
C PRO A 194 -20.33 -0.33 2.73
N MET A 195 -19.98 -1.61 2.90
CA MET A 195 -20.91 -2.64 3.39
C MET A 195 -21.10 -2.59 4.91
N ASN A 196 -20.39 -1.71 5.63
CA ASN A 196 -20.34 -1.66 7.09
C ASN A 196 -19.97 -3.04 7.71
N ARG A 197 -19.02 -3.75 7.09
CA ARG A 197 -18.56 -5.09 7.54
C ARG A 197 -17.07 -5.10 7.86
N ILE A 198 -16.69 -4.30 8.87
CA ILE A 198 -15.31 -4.24 9.37
C ILE A 198 -14.84 -5.60 9.91
N ASP A 199 -15.75 -6.38 10.49
CA ASP A 199 -15.51 -7.76 10.92
C ASP A 199 -14.96 -8.62 9.77
N LEU A 200 -15.66 -8.66 8.64
CA LEU A 200 -15.24 -9.43 7.47
C LEU A 200 -13.97 -8.87 6.85
N LEU A 201 -13.81 -7.54 6.84
CA LEU A 201 -12.58 -6.88 6.38
C LEU A 201 -11.36 -7.41 7.14
N LEU A 202 -11.38 -7.28 8.47
CA LEU A 202 -10.25 -7.65 9.32
C LEU A 202 -9.97 -9.15 9.26
N ILE A 203 -11.01 -9.99 9.40
CA ILE A 203 -10.86 -11.45 9.41
C ILE A 203 -10.33 -11.95 8.06
N SER A 204 -10.91 -11.49 6.94
CA SER A 204 -10.48 -11.92 5.61
C SER A 204 -9.06 -11.45 5.30
N PHE A 205 -8.73 -10.20 5.60
CA PHE A 205 -7.39 -9.66 5.39
C PHE A 205 -6.33 -10.45 6.18
N ALA A 206 -6.57 -10.68 7.48
CA ALA A 206 -5.67 -11.45 8.33
C ALA A 206 -5.50 -12.91 7.84
N ALA A 207 -6.60 -13.54 7.39
CA ALA A 207 -6.54 -14.89 6.84
C ALA A 207 -5.66 -14.95 5.57
N PHE A 208 -5.80 -13.98 4.66
CA PHE A 208 -4.97 -13.91 3.47
C PHE A 208 -3.50 -13.64 3.78
N GLU A 209 -3.20 -12.72 4.70
CA GLU A 209 -1.82 -12.45 5.13
C GLU A 209 -1.15 -13.70 5.71
N LEU A 210 -1.86 -14.44 6.56
CA LEU A 210 -1.35 -15.67 7.15
C LEU A 210 -1.11 -16.75 6.08
N LEU A 211 -2.01 -16.91 5.12
CA LEU A 211 -1.82 -17.83 4.00
C LEU A 211 -0.59 -17.43 3.15
N LEU A 212 -0.41 -16.14 2.88
CA LEU A 212 0.74 -15.63 2.16
C LEU A 212 2.04 -15.83 2.93
N LEU A 213 2.04 -15.59 4.25
CA LEU A 213 3.17 -15.84 5.13
C LEU A 213 3.60 -17.31 5.07
N VAL A 214 2.66 -18.25 5.25
CA VAL A 214 2.94 -19.69 5.20
C VAL A 214 3.49 -20.08 3.82
N LYS A 215 2.84 -19.63 2.73
CA LYS A 215 3.31 -19.88 1.36
C LYS A 215 4.73 -19.37 1.16
N ARG A 216 5.03 -18.15 1.62
CA ARG A 216 6.36 -17.55 1.53
C ARG A 216 7.38 -18.36 2.32
N MET A 217 7.09 -18.72 3.57
CA MET A 217 8.00 -19.52 4.40
C MET A 217 8.32 -20.85 3.74
N ILE A 218 7.31 -21.63 3.31
CA ILE A 218 7.52 -22.90 2.61
C ILE A 218 8.39 -22.72 1.36
N ALA A 219 8.08 -21.72 0.54
CA ALA A 219 8.87 -21.43 -0.66
C ALA A 219 10.32 -21.05 -0.36
N PHE A 220 10.59 -20.39 0.78
CA PHE A 220 11.95 -20.09 1.20
C PHE A 220 12.71 -21.36 1.57
N TRP A 221 12.12 -22.21 2.42
CA TRP A 221 12.73 -23.47 2.84
C TRP A 221 12.97 -24.47 1.70
N ILE A 222 12.11 -24.51 0.68
CA ILE A 222 12.29 -25.41 -0.47
C ILE A 222 13.39 -24.91 -1.42
N ASN A 223 13.54 -23.59 -1.59
CA ASN A 223 14.46 -23.00 -2.57
C ASN A 223 15.82 -22.60 -1.96
N GLU A 224 15.96 -22.62 -0.64
CA GLU A 224 17.27 -22.51 0.01
C GLU A 224 18.01 -23.86 -0.12
N PRO A 225 19.23 -23.87 -0.68
CA PRO A 225 20.06 -25.07 -0.78
C PRO A 225 20.61 -25.54 0.57
#